data_AF-A0A7S2J4R6-F1
#
_entry.id   AF-A0A7S2J4R6-F1
#
_cell.length_a   1.000
_cell.length_b   1.000
_cell.length_c   1.000
_cell.angle_alpha   90.00
_cell.angle_beta   90.00
_cell.angle_gamma   90.00
#
_symmetry.space_group_name_H-M   'P 1'
#
loop_
_entity.id
_entity.type
_entity.pdbx_description
1 polymer ?
#
loop_
_entity_poly.entity_id
_entity_poly.type
_entity_poly.pdbx_seq_one_letter_code
_entity_poly.pdbx_strand_id
1 'polypeptide(L)'
;CQEFMILPVGASSFREALRIGAEVYHTLKKVITERYGQDAVNVGDEGGFAPNVTESDEALEVLMMAIEKSGHKDKVKIGTDIAASEFYDAEKKTYDLYWKDKAKKGTSPMSTEELAAYFKTWTEKYPLVSIEDPFDQDDWDGYRPFTASIGEQVQVVGDDLLVTNPKRIAKALDGDPACNALLLKVNQIGSIS
;
A
#
# COMPACT_ATOMS: atom_id res chain seq x y z
N CYS A 1 2.37 -6.08 -3.94
CA CYS A 1 1.42 -5.33 -3.13
C CYS A 1 0.67 -6.28 -2.24
N GLN A 2 0.68 -6.05 -0.93
CA GLN A 2 -0.05 -6.84 0.04
C GLN A 2 -1.47 -6.31 0.19
N GLU A 3 -1.63 -4.99 0.37
CA GLU A 3 -2.89 -4.37 0.71
C GLU A 3 -3.20 -3.11 -0.13
N PHE A 4 -4.48 -2.97 -0.46
CA PHE A 4 -5.06 -1.72 -0.95
C PHE A 4 -6.17 -1.27 0.00
N MET A 5 -6.03 -0.07 0.55
CA MET A 5 -6.87 0.47 1.60
C MET A 5 -7.67 1.69 1.12
N ILE A 6 -8.82 1.91 1.73
CA ILE A 6 -9.60 3.14 1.59
C ILE A 6 -9.47 4.00 2.84
N LEU A 7 -9.33 5.31 2.65
CA LEU A 7 -9.11 6.27 3.72
C LEU A 7 -10.17 7.38 3.62
N PRO A 8 -11.24 7.35 4.43
CA PRO A 8 -12.29 8.38 4.46
C PRO A 8 -11.84 9.74 5.05
N VAL A 9 -10.77 10.34 4.52
CA VAL A 9 -10.15 11.57 5.06
C VAL A 9 -11.05 12.81 5.02
N GLY A 10 -12.08 12.82 4.17
CA GLY A 10 -13.04 13.92 4.06
C GLY A 10 -14.24 13.81 5.02
N ALA A 11 -14.24 12.81 5.91
CA ALA A 11 -15.28 12.66 6.93
C ALA A 11 -15.12 13.68 8.07
N SER A 12 -16.24 14.16 8.60
CA SER A 12 -16.29 15.14 9.70
C SER A 12 -16.16 14.52 11.10
N SER A 13 -16.25 13.20 11.19
CA SER A 13 -16.14 12.45 12.45
C SER A 13 -15.77 11.00 12.21
N PHE A 14 -15.25 10.32 13.23
CA PHE A 14 -14.98 8.88 13.16
C PHE A 14 -16.23 8.07 12.82
N ARG A 15 -17.40 8.44 13.37
CA ARG A 15 -18.68 7.79 13.06
C ARG A 15 -19.02 7.88 11.56
N GLU A 16 -18.79 9.04 10.96
CA GLU A 16 -19.00 9.21 9.51
C GLU A 16 -17.96 8.43 8.70
N ALA A 17 -16.69 8.47 9.10
CA ALA A 17 -15.61 7.74 8.43
C ALA A 17 -15.90 6.23 8.39
N LEU A 18 -16.32 5.65 9.52
CA LEU A 18 -16.68 4.24 9.62
C LEU A 18 -17.87 3.89 8.70
N ARG A 19 -18.91 4.74 8.67
CA ARG A 19 -20.06 4.55 7.77
C ARG A 19 -19.64 4.58 6.30
N ILE A 20 -18.82 5.56 5.90
CA ILE A 20 -18.29 5.67 4.54
C ILE A 20 -17.49 4.41 4.19
N GLY A 21 -16.59 3.98 5.08
CA GLY A 21 -15.80 2.75 4.89
C GLY A 21 -16.68 1.53 4.66
N ALA A 22 -17.73 1.34 5.48
CA ALA A 22 -18.67 0.23 5.34
C ALA A 22 -19.48 0.30 4.02
N GLU A 23 -19.94 1.49 3.62
CA GLU A 23 -20.69 1.68 2.37
C GLU A 23 -19.82 1.43 1.13
N VAL A 24 -18.57 1.91 1.12
CA VAL A 24 -17.59 1.60 0.07
C VAL A 24 -17.29 0.10 0.05
N TYR A 25 -17.04 -0.54 1.20
CA TYR A 25 -16.76 -1.97 1.29
C TYR A 25 -17.91 -2.84 0.76
N HIS A 26 -19.16 -2.54 1.11
CA HIS A 26 -20.32 -3.26 0.59
C HIS A 26 -20.57 -2.99 -0.90
N THR A 27 -20.22 -1.80 -1.39
CA THR A 27 -20.27 -1.47 -2.82
C THR A 27 -19.18 -2.23 -3.58
N LEU A 28 -17.97 -2.28 -3.03
CA LEU A 28 -16.83 -3.03 -3.56
C LEU A 28 -17.17 -4.52 -3.69
N LYS A 29 -17.84 -5.09 -2.69
CA LYS A 29 -18.35 -6.48 -2.77
C LYS A 29 -19.17 -6.70 -4.04
N LYS A 30 -20.12 -5.80 -4.33
CA LYS A 30 -20.97 -5.92 -5.52
C LYS A 30 -20.17 -5.79 -6.81
N VAL A 31 -19.25 -4.81 -6.88
CA VAL A 31 -18.37 -4.60 -8.04
C VAL A 31 -17.52 -5.85 -8.31
N ILE A 32 -16.93 -6.42 -7.26
CA ILE A 32 -16.12 -7.65 -7.38
C ILE A 32 -16.99 -8.83 -7.81
N THR A 33 -18.18 -9.02 -7.22
CA THR A 33 -19.10 -10.09 -7.62
C THR A 33 -19.51 -9.96 -9.09
N GLU A 34 -19.80 -8.74 -9.56
CA GLU A 34 -20.14 -8.46 -10.96
C GLU A 34 -19.01 -8.80 -11.93
N ARG A 35 -17.74 -8.51 -11.55
CA ARG A 35 -16.58 -8.64 -12.44
C ARG A 35 -15.91 -10.01 -12.38
N TYR A 36 -15.83 -10.62 -11.21
CA TYR A 36 -15.04 -11.83 -10.95
C TYR A 36 -15.88 -13.01 -10.43
N GLY A 37 -17.18 -12.80 -10.18
CA GLY A 37 -18.11 -13.84 -9.73
C GLY A 37 -18.22 -13.97 -8.21
N GLN A 38 -19.12 -14.86 -7.78
CA GLN A 38 -19.53 -15.01 -6.37
C GLN A 38 -18.41 -15.47 -5.45
N ASP A 39 -17.47 -16.27 -5.94
CA ASP A 39 -16.39 -16.83 -5.12
C ASP A 39 -15.27 -15.81 -4.84
N ALA A 40 -15.21 -14.72 -5.61
CA ALA A 40 -14.19 -13.68 -5.49
C ALA A 40 -14.42 -12.72 -4.31
N VAL A 41 -15.55 -12.85 -3.59
CA VAL A 41 -15.89 -12.01 -2.43
C VAL A 41 -15.75 -12.74 -1.09
N ASN A 42 -15.02 -13.84 -1.08
CA ASN A 42 -14.48 -14.40 0.15
C ASN A 42 -13.44 -13.43 0.74
N VAL A 43 -13.31 -13.46 2.07
CA VAL A 43 -12.45 -12.53 2.79
C VAL A 43 -11.17 -13.23 3.25
N GLY A 44 -10.06 -12.48 3.24
CA GLY A 44 -8.80 -12.89 3.83
C GLY A 44 -8.74 -12.64 5.34
N ASP A 45 -7.54 -12.76 5.90
CA ASP A 45 -7.31 -12.68 7.35
C ASP A 45 -7.72 -11.33 7.96
N GLU A 46 -7.59 -10.25 7.18
CA GLU A 46 -7.93 -8.89 7.61
C GLU A 46 -9.35 -8.45 7.18
N GLY A 47 -10.15 -9.36 6.65
CA GLY A 47 -11.50 -9.05 6.20
C GLY A 47 -11.59 -8.36 4.83
N GLY A 48 -10.46 -8.08 4.16
CA GLY A 48 -10.41 -7.62 2.78
C GLY A 48 -10.79 -8.71 1.78
N PHE A 49 -11.24 -8.33 0.58
CA PHE A 49 -11.53 -9.28 -0.51
C PHE A 49 -10.24 -9.70 -1.22
N ALA A 50 -10.21 -10.95 -1.70
CA ALA A 50 -9.10 -11.49 -2.49
C ALA A 50 -9.55 -11.89 -3.92
N PRO A 51 -9.96 -10.93 -4.77
CA PRO A 51 -10.31 -11.23 -6.15
C PRO A 51 -9.08 -11.71 -6.93
N ASN A 52 -9.29 -12.46 -8.01
CA ASN A 52 -8.23 -12.94 -8.89
C ASN A 52 -7.73 -11.84 -9.84
N VAL A 53 -7.22 -10.75 -9.28
CA VAL A 53 -6.56 -9.65 -10.01
C VAL A 53 -5.16 -10.07 -10.41
N THR A 54 -4.77 -9.76 -11.64
CA THR A 54 -3.45 -10.17 -12.19
C THR A 54 -2.44 -9.03 -12.19
N GLU A 55 -2.91 -7.79 -12.20
CA GLU A 55 -2.09 -6.59 -12.20
C GLU A 55 -2.56 -5.65 -11.09
N SER A 56 -1.62 -4.94 -10.46
CA SER A 56 -1.94 -4.05 -9.33
C SER A 56 -2.83 -2.86 -9.75
N ASP A 57 -2.65 -2.35 -10.97
CA ASP A 57 -3.51 -1.30 -11.53
C ASP A 57 -4.98 -1.75 -11.63
N GLU A 58 -5.24 -3.03 -11.92
CA GLU A 58 -6.61 -3.57 -11.98
C GLU A 58 -7.31 -3.48 -10.61
N ALA A 59 -6.57 -3.78 -9.52
CA ALA A 59 -7.09 -3.67 -8.17
C ALA A 59 -7.47 -2.21 -7.82
N LEU A 60 -6.62 -1.26 -8.19
CA LEU A 60 -6.86 0.18 -7.98
C LEU A 60 -8.06 0.68 -8.79
N GLU A 61 -8.22 0.24 -10.05
CA GLU A 61 -9.39 0.56 -10.87
C GLU A 61 -10.70 0.07 -10.26
N VAL A 62 -10.72 -1.18 -9.77
CA VAL A 62 -11.88 -1.77 -9.09
C VAL A 62 -12.22 -1.00 -7.82
N LEU A 63 -11.20 -0.60 -7.06
CA LEU A 63 -11.37 0.19 -5.84
C LEU A 63 -11.95 1.58 -6.15
N MET A 64 -11.43 2.26 -7.17
CA MET A 64 -11.94 3.55 -7.63
C MET A 64 -13.39 3.46 -8.12
N MET A 65 -13.75 2.40 -8.83
CA MET A 65 -15.14 2.16 -9.25
C MET A 65 -16.06 2.01 -8.04
N ALA A 66 -15.64 1.30 -7.00
CA ALA A 66 -16.42 1.14 -5.78
C ALA A 66 -16.59 2.46 -5.01
N ILE A 67 -15.50 3.24 -4.89
CA ILE A 67 -15.51 4.57 -4.29
C ILE A 67 -16.50 5.49 -5.02
N GLU A 68 -16.47 5.50 -6.35
CA GLU A 68 -17.36 6.33 -7.16
C GLU A 68 -18.83 5.87 -7.07
N LYS A 69 -19.09 4.56 -7.25
CA LYS A 69 -20.46 4.00 -7.15
C LYS A 69 -21.08 4.20 -5.77
N SER A 70 -20.28 4.28 -4.71
CA SER A 70 -20.76 4.53 -3.34
C SER A 70 -21.13 6.00 -3.08
N GLY A 71 -20.78 6.92 -3.98
CA GLY A 71 -21.03 8.36 -3.82
C GLY A 71 -20.03 9.09 -2.94
N HIS A 72 -18.86 8.49 -2.64
CA HIS A 72 -17.86 9.05 -1.70
C HIS A 72 -16.54 9.47 -2.34
N LYS A 73 -16.52 9.66 -3.66
CA LYS A 73 -15.31 10.05 -4.44
C LYS A 73 -14.54 11.23 -3.86
N ASP A 74 -15.25 12.26 -3.39
CA ASP A 74 -14.62 13.46 -2.85
C ASP A 74 -14.15 13.31 -1.39
N LYS A 75 -14.55 12.24 -0.71
CA LYS A 75 -14.26 12.01 0.71
C LYS A 75 -13.25 10.90 0.97
N VAL A 76 -12.98 10.04 -0.01
CA VAL A 76 -12.14 8.86 0.13
C VAL A 76 -10.86 9.01 -0.68
N LYS A 77 -9.74 8.70 -0.03
CA LYS A 77 -8.41 8.56 -0.62
C LYS A 77 -7.98 7.08 -0.53
N ILE A 78 -6.85 6.75 -1.15
CA ILE A 78 -6.28 5.41 -1.12
C ILE A 78 -5.00 5.40 -0.30
N GLY A 79 -4.79 4.33 0.45
CA GLY A 79 -3.50 3.95 1.02
C GLY A 79 -3.10 2.55 0.53
N THR A 80 -1.84 2.18 0.64
CA THR A 80 -1.37 0.85 0.27
C THR A 80 -0.24 0.40 1.19
N ASP A 81 -0.21 -0.89 1.50
CA ASP A 81 0.99 -1.58 1.98
C ASP A 81 1.51 -2.47 0.85
N ILE A 82 2.71 -2.14 0.40
CA ILE A 82 3.38 -2.86 -0.66
C ILE A 82 3.97 -4.16 -0.15
N ALA A 83 4.52 -4.17 1.09
CA ALA A 83 5.36 -5.21 1.68
C ALA A 83 6.47 -5.68 0.72
N ALA A 84 7.30 -4.74 0.25
CA ALA A 84 8.24 -5.00 -0.85
C ALA A 84 9.34 -6.04 -0.53
N SER A 85 9.68 -6.19 0.75
CA SER A 85 10.61 -7.23 1.23
C SER A 85 10.20 -8.65 0.80
N GLU A 86 8.89 -8.93 0.71
CA GLU A 86 8.35 -10.25 0.36
C GLU A 86 8.66 -10.68 -1.08
N PHE A 87 9.03 -9.73 -1.94
CA PHE A 87 9.30 -9.98 -3.34
C PHE A 87 10.62 -9.36 -3.83
N TYR A 88 11.50 -9.02 -2.89
CA TYR A 88 12.86 -8.61 -3.17
C TYR A 88 13.80 -9.82 -3.36
N ASP A 89 14.59 -9.80 -4.42
CA ASP A 89 15.67 -10.76 -4.68
C ASP A 89 17.00 -10.12 -4.28
N ALA A 90 17.55 -10.52 -3.13
CA ALA A 90 18.79 -9.95 -2.59
C ALA A 90 20.04 -10.26 -3.43
N GLU A 91 20.04 -11.35 -4.22
CA GLU A 91 21.17 -11.69 -5.10
C GLU A 91 21.20 -10.78 -6.33
N LYS A 92 20.02 -10.51 -6.90
CA LYS A 92 19.87 -9.66 -8.09
C LYS A 92 19.67 -8.18 -7.77
N LYS A 93 19.32 -7.87 -6.53
CA LYS A 93 18.90 -6.54 -6.05
C LYS A 93 17.74 -5.97 -6.86
N THR A 94 16.72 -6.79 -7.08
CA THR A 94 15.53 -6.42 -7.86
C THR A 94 14.26 -6.93 -7.20
N TYR A 95 13.13 -6.38 -7.62
CA TYR A 95 11.80 -6.69 -7.12
C TYR A 95 10.98 -7.43 -8.18
N ASP A 96 10.37 -8.56 -7.83
CA ASP A 96 9.53 -9.34 -8.73
C ASP A 96 8.04 -9.19 -8.41
N LEU A 97 7.36 -8.29 -9.11
CA LEU A 97 5.91 -8.07 -8.92
C LEU A 97 5.06 -9.32 -9.18
N TYR A 98 5.58 -10.31 -9.91
CA TYR A 98 4.90 -11.55 -10.26
C TYR A 98 5.36 -12.74 -9.41
N TRP A 99 5.98 -12.52 -8.25
CA TRP A 99 6.56 -13.58 -7.41
C TRP A 99 5.59 -14.71 -6.99
N LYS A 100 4.28 -14.42 -6.93
CA LYS A 100 3.20 -15.37 -6.64
C LYS A 100 2.66 -16.08 -7.89
N ASP A 101 2.87 -15.53 -9.09
CA ASP A 101 2.42 -16.11 -10.37
C ASP A 101 3.48 -17.07 -10.91
N LYS A 102 3.19 -18.38 -10.87
CA LYS A 102 4.13 -19.42 -11.32
C LYS A 102 4.54 -19.29 -12.80
N ALA A 103 3.71 -18.70 -13.65
CA ALA A 103 3.99 -18.55 -15.08
C ALA A 103 4.76 -17.26 -15.39
N LYS A 104 4.56 -16.20 -14.61
CA LYS A 104 5.22 -14.89 -14.79
C LYS A 104 6.37 -14.61 -13.82
N LYS A 105 6.61 -15.48 -12.84
CA LYS A 105 7.68 -15.30 -11.85
C LYS A 105 9.03 -15.04 -12.53
N GLY A 106 9.67 -13.93 -12.16
CA GLY A 106 10.97 -13.52 -12.66
C GLY A 106 11.00 -12.98 -14.09
N THR A 107 9.86 -12.79 -14.76
CA THR A 107 9.84 -12.28 -16.14
C THR A 107 10.05 -10.78 -16.24
N SER A 108 9.79 -10.04 -15.17
CA SER A 108 9.88 -8.57 -15.17
C SER A 108 10.38 -8.04 -13.82
N PRO A 109 11.61 -8.40 -13.41
CA PRO A 109 12.22 -7.84 -12.22
C PRO A 109 12.45 -6.33 -12.42
N MET A 110 12.15 -5.53 -11.40
CA MET A 110 12.36 -4.08 -11.41
C MET A 110 13.53 -3.72 -10.48
N SER A 111 14.36 -2.75 -10.88
CA SER A 111 15.25 -2.09 -9.93
C SER A 111 14.46 -1.25 -8.93
N THR A 112 15.12 -0.80 -7.86
CA THR A 112 14.55 0.17 -6.91
C THR A 112 14.04 1.43 -7.62
N GLU A 113 14.80 1.97 -8.57
CA GLU A 113 14.43 3.18 -9.32
C GLU A 113 13.23 2.94 -10.25
N GLU A 114 13.18 1.79 -10.91
CA GLU A 114 12.04 1.41 -11.77
C GLU A 114 10.76 1.24 -10.93
N LEU A 115 10.87 0.61 -9.77
CA LEU A 115 9.75 0.42 -8.84
C LEU A 115 9.29 1.77 -8.24
N ALA A 116 10.23 2.64 -7.87
CA ALA A 116 9.93 4.00 -7.42
C ALA A 116 9.17 4.80 -8.48
N ALA A 117 9.61 4.74 -9.74
CA ALA A 117 8.92 5.36 -10.86
C ALA A 117 7.52 4.77 -11.07
N TYR A 118 7.37 3.45 -10.94
CA TYR A 118 6.08 2.77 -11.02
C TYR A 118 5.09 3.30 -9.97
N PHE A 119 5.49 3.36 -8.69
CA PHE A 119 4.64 3.91 -7.62
C PHE A 119 4.36 5.40 -7.79
N LYS A 120 5.31 6.18 -8.30
CA LYS A 120 5.06 7.58 -8.64
C LYS A 120 3.91 7.72 -9.66
N THR A 121 3.83 6.84 -10.66
CA THR A 121 2.68 6.85 -11.59
C THR A 121 1.34 6.61 -10.89
N TRP A 122 1.30 5.84 -9.79
CA TRP A 122 0.08 5.66 -9.02
C TRP A 122 -0.33 6.93 -8.30
N THR A 123 0.63 7.68 -7.75
CA THR A 123 0.35 8.98 -7.10
C THR A 123 -0.22 10.02 -8.07
N GLU A 124 0.11 9.90 -9.36
CA GLU A 124 -0.40 10.79 -10.42
C GLU A 124 -1.79 10.37 -10.92
N LYS A 125 -2.07 9.06 -10.96
CA LYS A 125 -3.33 8.49 -11.50
C LYS A 125 -4.44 8.38 -10.46
N TYR A 126 -4.10 8.12 -9.21
CA TYR A 126 -5.03 7.77 -8.15
C TYR A 126 -4.91 8.74 -6.98
N PRO A 127 -5.97 8.91 -6.16
CA PRO A 127 -5.92 9.75 -4.96
C PRO A 127 -5.16 9.03 -3.82
N LEU A 128 -3.95 8.56 -4.10
CA LEU A 128 -3.07 7.83 -3.20
C LEU A 128 -2.35 8.81 -2.26
N VAL A 129 -2.54 8.64 -0.96
CA VAL A 129 -2.00 9.56 0.06
C VAL A 129 -1.07 8.87 1.06
N SER A 130 -0.96 7.55 1.02
CA SER A 130 -0.05 6.78 1.87
C SER A 130 0.47 5.55 1.12
N ILE A 131 1.77 5.31 1.21
CA ILE A 131 2.47 4.12 0.72
C ILE A 131 3.32 3.60 1.87
N GLU A 132 3.04 2.37 2.28
CA GLU A 132 3.78 1.63 3.29
C GLU A 132 4.70 0.60 2.63
N ASP A 133 5.89 0.48 3.19
CA ASP A 133 6.98 -0.43 2.80
C ASP A 133 7.21 -0.56 1.28
N PRO A 134 7.45 0.56 0.56
CA PRO A 134 7.66 0.56 -0.89
C PRO A 134 8.87 -0.24 -1.35
N PHE A 135 9.87 -0.44 -0.49
CA PHE A 135 11.12 -1.13 -0.80
C PHE A 135 11.49 -2.11 0.33
N ASP A 136 12.46 -2.99 0.05
CA ASP A 136 12.99 -3.93 1.03
C ASP A 136 13.39 -3.24 2.34
N GLN A 137 13.21 -3.95 3.46
CA GLN A 137 13.46 -3.47 4.81
C GLN A 137 14.83 -2.82 5.02
N ASP A 138 15.85 -3.13 4.22
CA ASP A 138 17.19 -2.53 4.32
C ASP A 138 17.60 -1.70 3.08
N ASP A 139 16.69 -1.38 2.17
CA ASP A 139 16.93 -0.52 0.98
C ASP A 139 16.87 0.99 1.31
N TRP A 140 17.69 1.42 2.27
CA TRP A 140 17.75 2.81 2.73
C TRP A 140 18.04 3.81 1.60
N ASP A 141 18.80 3.38 0.60
CA ASP A 141 19.20 4.19 -0.55
C ASP A 141 18.05 4.37 -1.55
N GLY A 142 17.07 3.45 -1.58
CA GLY A 142 15.80 3.61 -2.29
C GLY A 142 14.81 4.52 -1.57
N TYR A 143 14.67 4.33 -0.26
CA TYR A 143 13.72 5.07 0.57
C TYR A 143 13.93 6.59 0.54
N ARG A 144 15.16 7.06 0.74
CA ARG A 144 15.46 8.50 0.83
C ARG A 144 15.10 9.29 -0.43
N PRO A 145 15.58 8.95 -1.65
CA PRO A 145 15.22 9.68 -2.85
C PRO A 145 13.73 9.56 -3.18
N PHE A 146 13.11 8.41 -2.90
CA PHE A 146 11.67 8.25 -3.11
C PHE A 146 10.88 9.18 -2.19
N THR A 147 11.17 9.18 -0.90
CA THR A 147 10.56 10.08 0.09
C THR A 147 10.83 11.55 -0.25
N ALA A 148 12.03 11.91 -0.68
CA ALA A 148 12.32 13.26 -1.16
C ALA A 148 11.47 13.66 -2.38
N SER A 149 11.12 12.71 -3.24
CA SER A 149 10.38 12.97 -4.48
C SER A 149 8.86 13.12 -4.31
N ILE A 150 8.25 12.44 -3.33
CA ILE A 150 6.78 12.43 -3.15
C ILE A 150 6.31 12.80 -1.72
N GLY A 151 7.24 12.88 -0.76
CA GLY A 151 6.95 12.96 0.67
C GLY A 151 6.23 14.22 1.15
N GLU A 152 6.14 15.25 0.31
CA GLU A 152 5.30 16.43 0.60
C GLU A 152 3.80 16.16 0.40
N GLN A 153 3.45 15.21 -0.49
CA GLN A 153 2.06 14.93 -0.88
C GLN A 153 1.59 13.56 -0.41
N VAL A 154 2.51 12.62 -0.23
CA VAL A 154 2.23 11.23 0.10
C VAL A 154 2.99 10.84 1.36
N GLN A 155 2.29 10.21 2.28
CA GLN A 155 2.90 9.59 3.44
C GLN A 155 3.71 8.36 2.99
N VAL A 156 5.01 8.34 3.25
CA VAL A 156 5.87 7.16 3.08
C VAL A 156 6.05 6.55 4.47
N VAL A 157 5.38 5.44 4.70
CA VAL A 157 5.32 4.75 5.99
C VAL A 157 6.41 3.67 6.02
N GLY A 158 7.23 3.67 7.07
CA GLY A 158 8.09 2.54 7.38
C GLY A 158 7.47 1.64 8.44
N ASP A 159 7.23 0.37 8.08
CA ASP A 159 6.90 -0.72 8.98
C ASP A 159 8.10 -1.65 9.16
N ASP A 160 8.40 -2.55 8.23
CA ASP A 160 9.57 -3.43 8.27
C ASP A 160 10.88 -2.62 8.26
N LEU A 161 10.88 -1.46 7.60
CA LEU A 161 12.00 -0.52 7.64
C LEU A 161 12.34 -0.09 9.07
N LEU A 162 11.34 0.07 9.95
CA LEU A 162 11.49 0.68 11.28
C LEU A 162 11.31 -0.32 12.42
N VAL A 163 10.46 -1.33 12.25
CA VAL A 163 9.99 -2.34 13.22
C VAL A 163 9.71 -1.76 14.61
N THR A 164 9.12 -0.56 14.65
CA THR A 164 8.86 0.21 15.87
C THR A 164 10.11 0.38 16.76
N ASN A 165 11.32 0.30 16.19
CA ASN A 165 12.58 0.29 16.93
C ASN A 165 13.25 1.68 16.94
N PRO A 166 13.48 2.29 18.12
CA PRO A 166 14.08 3.62 18.24
C PRO A 166 15.42 3.80 17.51
N LYS A 167 16.24 2.74 17.40
CA LYS A 167 17.53 2.81 16.69
C LYS A 167 17.33 2.88 15.17
N ARG A 168 16.37 2.13 14.62
CA ARG A 168 16.05 2.18 13.18
C ARG A 168 15.34 3.49 12.84
N ILE A 169 14.47 3.98 13.71
CA ILE A 169 13.87 5.32 13.60
C ILE A 169 14.96 6.41 13.59
N ALA A 170 15.92 6.36 14.52
CA ALA A 170 17.03 7.31 14.53
C ALA A 170 17.85 7.26 13.22
N LYS A 171 18.11 6.06 12.68
CA LYS A 171 18.78 5.89 11.38
C LYS A 171 17.96 6.47 10.22
N ALA A 172 16.64 6.31 10.25
CA ALA A 172 15.74 6.84 9.22
C ALA A 172 15.73 8.37 9.19
N LEU A 173 15.97 9.02 10.33
CA LEU A 173 16.03 10.48 10.47
C LEU A 173 17.43 11.08 10.27
N ASP A 174 18.48 10.25 10.20
CA ASP A 174 19.85 10.73 10.03
C ASP A 174 20.08 11.19 8.57
N GLY A 175 20.35 12.48 8.36
CA GLY A 175 20.45 13.09 7.03
C GLY A 175 19.08 13.35 6.39
N ASP A 176 18.94 13.04 5.10
CA ASP A 176 17.68 13.18 4.36
C ASP A 176 16.70 12.07 4.76
N PRO A 177 15.51 12.35 5.32
CA PRO A 177 14.65 11.31 5.89
C PRO A 177 14.32 10.16 4.92
N ALA A 178 14.49 8.91 5.38
CA ALA A 178 14.16 7.72 4.61
C ALA A 178 12.64 7.54 4.45
N CYS A 179 11.86 7.95 5.45
CA CYS A 179 10.40 7.91 5.46
C CYS A 179 9.88 9.13 6.26
N ASN A 180 8.58 9.43 6.15
CA ASN A 180 7.95 10.54 6.87
C ASN A 180 6.84 10.07 7.84
N ALA A 181 6.67 8.76 7.99
CA ALA A 181 5.74 8.15 8.91
C ALA A 181 6.21 6.81 9.48
N LEU A 182 5.75 6.51 10.69
CA LEU A 182 5.99 5.27 11.41
C LEU A 182 4.69 4.46 11.48
N LEU A 183 4.73 3.19 11.09
CA LEU A 183 3.70 2.25 11.52
C LEU A 183 4.04 1.75 12.93
N LEU A 184 3.18 2.06 13.90
CA LEU A 184 3.41 1.73 15.30
C LEU A 184 2.75 0.39 15.65
N LYS A 185 3.54 -0.67 15.75
CA LYS A 185 3.09 -1.99 16.23
C LYS A 185 3.68 -2.25 17.62
N VAL A 186 2.85 -2.06 18.66
CA VAL A 186 3.27 -2.17 20.07
C VAL A 186 3.95 -3.52 20.38
N ASN A 187 3.49 -4.61 19.77
CA ASN A 187 4.07 -5.92 19.95
C ASN A 187 5.44 -6.11 19.28
N GLN A 188 5.83 -5.28 18.29
CA GLN A 188 7.17 -5.30 17.71
C GLN A 188 8.21 -4.74 18.70
N ILE A 189 7.85 -3.72 19.50
CA ILE A 189 8.76 -3.12 20.49
C ILE A 189 8.65 -3.75 21.90
N GLY A 190 7.53 -4.42 22.18
CA GLY A 190 7.35 -5.29 23.34
C GLY A 190 6.93 -4.60 24.64
N SER A 191 6.81 -3.26 24.67
CA SER A 191 6.28 -2.53 25.82
C SER A 191 5.64 -1.19 25.40
N ILE A 192 4.89 -0.57 26.32
CA ILE A 192 4.23 0.72 26.08
C ILE A 192 5.18 1.92 26.31
N SER A 193 6.25 1.73 27.08
CA SER A 193 7.14 2.80 27.57
C SER A 193 8.37 3.02 26.70
#